data_AF-A0A7C9PYZ0-F1
#
_entry.id   AF-A0A7C9PYZ0-F1
#
_cell.length_a   1.000
_cell.length_b   1.000
_cell.length_c   1.000
_cell.angle_alpha   90.00
_cell.angle_beta   90.00
_cell.angle_gamma   90.00
#
_symmetry.space_group_name_H-M   'P 1'
#
loop_
_entity.id
_entity.type
_entity.pdbx_description
1 polymer ?
#
loop_
_entity_poly.entity_id
_entity_poly.type
_entity_poly.pdbx_seq_one_letter_code
_entity_poly.pdbx_strand_id
1 'polypeptide(L)' 'MSNYDFTEELEWTPEAKAKLKKIPYFVRSQARQRIEEMARDRELEEVTAEIVEQARLELGQ' A
#
# COMPACT_ATOMS: atom_id res chain seq x y z
N MET A 1 -1.52 -20.66 20.70
CA MET A 1 -1.41 -19.18 20.71
C MET A 1 -1.34 -18.75 19.26
N SER A 2 -2.49 -18.49 18.65
CA SER A 2 -2.57 -18.00 17.28
C SER A 2 -3.16 -16.60 17.38
N ASN A 3 -2.28 -15.60 17.41
CA ASN A 3 -2.70 -14.23 17.10
C ASN A 3 -3.05 -14.24 15.61
N TYR A 4 -4.30 -14.57 15.29
CA TYR A 4 -4.90 -14.04 14.08
C TYR A 4 -5.19 -12.59 14.39
N ASP A 5 -4.27 -11.71 13.99
CA ASP A 5 -4.58 -10.29 13.86
C ASP A 5 -5.72 -10.21 12.84
N PHE A 6 -6.95 -9.97 13.33
CA PHE A 6 -8.14 -9.74 12.50
C PHE A 6 -8.07 -8.43 11.71
N THR A 7 -6.91 -7.78 11.71
CA THR A 7 -6.49 -6.72 10.82
C THR A 7 -5.30 -7.27 10.03
N GLU A 8 -5.55 -7.96 8.93
CA GLU A 8 -4.47 -8.39 8.01
C GLU A 8 -3.83 -7.16 7.36
N GLU A 9 -3.10 -6.33 8.10
CA GLU A 9 -2.29 -5.28 7.48
C GLU A 9 -1.26 -5.96 6.59
N LEU A 10 -1.30 -5.66 5.30
CA LEU A 10 -0.31 -6.16 4.35
C LEU A 10 1.09 -5.74 4.82
N GLU A 11 2.09 -6.58 4.59
CA GLU A 11 3.46 -6.17 4.81
C GLU A 11 3.83 -5.09 3.78
N TRP A 12 4.71 -4.15 4.12
CA TRP A 12 5.15 -3.10 3.20
C TRP A 12 6.67 -3.09 3.14
N THR A 13 7.22 -3.18 1.93
CA THR A 13 8.67 -3.09 1.74
C THR A 13 9.18 -1.72 2.19
N PRO A 14 10.46 -1.60 2.60
CA PRO A 14 11.08 -0.32 2.91
C PRO A 14 10.95 0.70 1.76
N GLU A 15 11.07 0.25 0.53
CA GLU A 15 10.97 1.06 -0.69
C GLU A 15 9.53 1.54 -0.93
N ALA A 16 8.54 0.68 -0.69
CA ALA A 16 7.13 1.04 -0.76
C ALA A 16 6.77 2.12 0.27
N LYS A 17 7.23 1.97 1.52
CA LYS A 17 7.08 2.98 2.57
C LYS A 17 7.73 4.31 2.18
N ALA A 18 8.92 4.27 1.57
CA ALA A 18 9.62 5.47 1.11
C ALA A 18 8.84 6.20 0.01
N LYS A 19 8.22 5.46 -0.93
CA LYS A 19 7.38 6.03 -1.99
C LYS A 19 6.07 6.60 -1.46
N LEU A 20 5.40 5.90 -0.55
CA LEU A 20 4.19 6.39 0.12
C LEU A 20 4.42 7.72 0.84
N LYS A 21 5.61 7.92 1.44
CA LYS A 21 5.99 9.18 2.09
C LYS A 21 6.09 10.36 1.12
N LYS A 22 6.35 10.13 -0.18
CA LYS A 22 6.37 11.17 -1.21
C LYS A 22 4.98 11.66 -1.59
N ILE A 23 3.94 10.85 -1.33
CA ILE A 23 2.56 11.24 -1.53
C ILE A 23 2.19 12.33 -0.51
N PRO A 24 1.56 13.45 -0.95
CA PRO A 24 1.14 14.52 -0.05
C PRO A 24 0.26 14.00 1.09
N TYR A 25 0.47 14.52 2.31
CA TYR A 25 -0.12 13.91 3.51
C TYR A 25 -1.65 13.85 3.48
N PHE A 26 -2.32 14.83 2.86
CA PHE A 26 -3.78 14.96 2.81
C PHE A 26 -4.45 13.91 1.89
N VAL A 27 -3.71 13.33 0.95
CA VAL A 27 -4.17 12.22 0.08
C VAL A 27 -3.53 10.88 0.45
N ARG A 28 -2.56 10.87 1.37
CA ARG A 28 -1.79 9.66 1.69
C ARG A 28 -2.64 8.51 2.26
N SER A 29 -3.66 8.81 3.06
CA SER A 29 -4.57 7.78 3.60
C SER A 29 -5.37 7.10 2.48
N GLN A 30 -5.93 7.89 1.57
CA GLN A 30 -6.63 7.38 0.38
C GLN A 30 -5.68 6.59 -0.52
N ALA A 31 -4.46 7.10 -0.76
CA ALA A 31 -3.47 6.39 -1.54
C ALA A 31 -3.08 5.05 -0.89
N ARG A 32 -2.86 5.01 0.42
CA ARG A 32 -2.56 3.77 1.16
C ARG A 32 -3.67 2.75 0.97
N GLN A 33 -4.93 3.14 1.14
CA GLN A 33 -6.07 2.24 0.96
C GLN A 33 -6.11 1.67 -0.47
N ARG A 34 -5.94 2.50 -1.49
CA ARG A 34 -5.89 2.05 -2.89
C ARG A 34 -4.76 1.06 -3.15
N ILE A 35 -3.58 1.33 -2.59
CA ILE A 35 -2.41 0.46 -2.74
C ILE A 35 -2.67 -0.91 -2.09
N GLU A 36 -3.27 -0.92 -0.91
CA GLU A 36 -3.62 -2.17 -0.22
C GLU A 36 -4.70 -2.95 -0.96
N GLU A 37 -5.73 -2.27 -1.51
CA GLU A 37 -6.73 -2.86 -2.41
C GLU A 37 -6.05 -3.52 -3.62
N MET A 38 -5.17 -2.80 -4.32
CA MET A 38 -4.45 -3.32 -5.50
C MET A 38 -3.55 -4.51 -5.18
N ALA A 39 -2.94 -4.54 -3.99
CA ALA A 39 -2.13 -5.67 -3.56
C ALA A 39 -2.98 -6.91 -3.27
N ARG A 40 -4.12 -6.75 -2.59
CA ARG A 40 -5.08 -7.85 -2.35
C ARG A 40 -5.70 -8.38 -3.64
N ASP A 41 -6.07 -7.50 -4.56
CA ASP A 41 -6.62 -7.87 -5.86
C ASP A 41 -5.63 -8.70 -6.70
N ARG A 42 -4.32 -8.56 -6.42
CA ARG A 42 -3.24 -9.33 -7.04
C ARG A 42 -2.80 -10.53 -6.19
N GLU A 43 -3.53 -10.85 -5.12
CA GLU A 43 -3.22 -11.92 -4.16
C GLU A 43 -1.79 -11.80 -3.59
N LEU A 44 -1.32 -10.57 -3.40
CA LEU A 44 -0.01 -10.28 -2.82
C LEU A 44 -0.14 -10.10 -1.31
N GLU A 45 0.76 -10.75 -0.57
CA GLU A 45 0.86 -10.62 0.88
C GLU A 45 1.70 -9.39 1.30
N GLU A 46 2.43 -8.81 0.34
CA GLU A 46 3.31 -7.65 0.54
C GLU A 46 3.06 -6.54 -0.50
N VAL A 47 3.02 -5.31 -0.02
CA VAL A 47 3.03 -4.08 -0.81
C VAL A 47 4.45 -3.73 -1.22
N THR A 48 4.71 -3.84 -2.52
CA THR A 48 5.99 -3.47 -3.12
C THR A 48 6.00 -2.04 -3.64
N ALA A 49 7.20 -1.52 -3.88
CA ALA A 49 7.40 -0.22 -4.51
C ALA A 49 6.71 -0.07 -5.87
N GLU A 50 6.50 -1.16 -6.61
CA GLU A 50 5.83 -1.15 -7.90
C GLU A 50 4.35 -0.80 -7.76
N ILE A 51 3.65 -1.43 -6.82
CA ILE A 51 2.21 -1.19 -6.57
C ILE A 51 1.98 0.26 -6.15
N VAL A 52 2.86 0.81 -5.31
CA VAL A 52 2.78 2.22 -4.89
C VAL A 52 2.88 3.18 -6.08
N GLU A 53 3.75 2.90 -7.05
CA GLU A 53 3.84 3.73 -8.26
C GLU A 53 2.64 3.56 -9.18
N GLN A 54 2.12 2.35 -9.33
CA GLN A 54 0.91 2.11 -10.12
C GLN A 54 -0.28 2.90 -9.54
N ALA A 55 -0.49 2.81 -8.23
CA ALA A 55 -1.51 3.59 -7.54
C ALA A 55 -1.31 5.09 -7.71
N ARG A 56 -0.05 5.57 -7.64
CA ARG A 56 0.27 6.99 -7.82
C ARG A 56 -0.11 7.48 -9.23
N LEU A 57 0.14 6.67 -10.26
CA LEU A 57 -0.26 6.97 -11.64
C LEU A 57 -1.79 7.02 -11.79
N GLU A 58 -2.52 6.08 -11.17
CA GLU A 58 -3.99 6.07 -11.17
C GLU A 58 -4.59 7.28 -10.45
N LEU A 59 -3.93 7.77 -9.39
CA LEU A 59 -4.33 8.95 -8.63
C LEU A 59 -3.97 10.29 -9.32
N GLY A 60 -3.26 10.26 -10.45
CA GLY A 60 -2.84 11.46 -11.17
C GLY A 60 -1.83 12.33 -10.43
N GLN A 61 -0.92 11.71 -9.66
CA GLN A 61 0.14 12.36 -8.86
C GLN A 61 1.56 12.06 -9.39
#